data_AF-A0A0L7SXY5-F1
#
_entry.id   AF-A0A0L7SXY5-F1
#
_cell.length_a   1.000
_cell.length_b   1.000
_cell.length_c   1.000
_cell.angle_alpha   90.00
_cell.angle_beta   90.00
_cell.angle_gamma   90.00
#
_symmetry.space_group_name_H-M   'P 1'
#
loop_
_entity.id
_entity.type
_entity.pdbx_description
1 polymer ?
#
loop_
_entity_poly.entity_id
_entity_poly.type
_entity_poly.pdbx_seq_one_letter_code
_entity_poly.pdbx_strand_id
1 'polypeptide(L)' 'GGGATFAALIVLPAMGLPVTLVALLISIEPLIDMGRTALNVNGSMTAGSLTSRWLKMTDKKVLNSDERAELSHQ' A
#
# COMPACT_ATOMS: atom_id res chain seq x y z
N GLY A 1 -9.89 7.32 2.65
CA GLY A 1 -11.00 6.76 3.44
C GLY A 1 -11.26 7.60 4.68
N GLY A 2 -12.52 7.73 5.12
CA GLY A 2 -12.88 8.54 6.30
C GLY A 2 -12.58 7.88 7.67
N GLY A 3 -12.28 6.57 7.70
CA GLY A 3 -12.08 5.83 8.95
C GLY A 3 -10.89 6.31 9.78
N ALA A 4 -9.79 6.74 9.15
CA ALA A 4 -8.61 7.25 9.86
C ALA A 4 -8.89 8.60 10.54
N THR A 5 -9.66 9.48 9.88
CA THR A 5 -10.09 10.76 10.46
C THR A 5 -11.01 10.54 11.67
N PHE A 6 -11.99 9.64 11.57
CA PHE A 6 -12.85 9.29 12.69
C PHE A 6 -12.08 8.61 13.83
N ALA A 7 -11.13 7.73 13.51
CA ALA A 7 -10.26 7.11 14.50
C ALA A 7 -9.41 8.16 15.23
N ALA A 8 -8.82 9.12 14.51
CA ALA A 8 -8.00 10.17 15.11
C ALA A 8 -8.82 11.07 16.06
N LEU A 9 -10.09 11.36 15.72
CA LEU A 9 -10.99 12.13 16.59
C LEU A 9 -11.35 11.43 17.90
N ILE A 10 -11.34 10.10 17.93
CA ILE A 10 -11.65 9.31 19.13
C ILE A 10 -10.36 9.02 19.92
N VAL A 11 -9.31 8.60 19.23
CA VAL A 11 -8.08 8.07 19.82
C VAL A 11 -7.22 9.18 20.43
N LEU A 12 -7.05 10.33 19.75
CA LEU A 12 -6.17 11.38 20.28
C LEU A 12 -6.71 11.97 21.59
N PRO A 13 -8.00 12.33 21.72
CA PRO A 13 -8.55 12.76 23.01
C PRO A 13 -8.52 11.67 24.08
N ALA A 14 -8.76 10.41 23.71
CA ALA A 14 -8.66 9.28 24.65
C ALA A 14 -7.25 9.08 25.21
N MET A 15 -6.21 9.49 24.46
CA MET A 15 -4.81 9.50 24.90
C MET A 15 -4.41 10.79 25.64
N GLY A 16 -5.36 11.70 25.91
CA GLY A 16 -5.08 12.99 26.54
C GLY A 16 -4.41 14.01 25.61
N LEU A 17 -4.37 13.75 24.30
CA LEU A 17 -3.76 14.62 23.31
C LEU A 17 -4.78 15.65 22.76
N PRO A 18 -4.33 16.86 22.36
CA PRO A 18 -5.22 17.88 21.83
C PRO A 18 -5.91 17.45 20.52
N VAL A 19 -7.23 17.66 20.43
CA VAL A 19 -8.01 17.37 19.20
C VAL A 19 -7.57 18.20 18.00
N THR A 20 -6.94 19.35 18.22
CA THR A 20 -6.39 20.22 17.17
C THR A 20 -5.31 19.53 16.33
N LEU A 21 -4.62 18.52 16.87
CA LEU A 21 -3.66 17.69 16.11
C LEU A 21 -4.34 16.93 14.97
N VAL A 22 -5.63 16.63 15.06
CA VAL A 22 -6.38 16.00 13.97
C VAL A 22 -6.40 16.88 12.72
N ALA A 23 -6.48 18.21 12.86
CA ALA A 23 -6.46 19.12 11.72
C ALA A 23 -5.11 19.07 10.97
N LEU A 24 -4.01 18.93 11.71
CA LEU A 24 -2.68 18.72 11.12
C LEU A 24 -2.61 17.36 10.42
N LEU A 25 -3.12 16.29 11.04
CA LEU A 25 -3.14 14.96 10.43
C LEU A 25 -3.99 14.90 9.15
N ILE A 26 -5.15 15.58 9.12
CA ILE A 26 -6.00 15.65 7.92
C ILE A 26 -5.23 16.25 6.74
N SER A 27 -4.36 17.23 6.97
CA SER A 27 -3.58 17.86 5.89
C SER A 27 -2.62 16.91 5.17
N ILE A 28 -2.17 15.85 5.85
CA ILE A 28 -1.26 14.83 5.29
C ILE A 28 -1.96 13.49 5.02
N GLU A 29 -3.25 13.37 5.34
CA GLU A 29 -4.05 12.15 5.17
C GLU A 29 -3.91 11.52 3.77
N PRO A 30 -3.91 12.28 2.65
CA PRO A 30 -3.75 11.68 1.32
C PRO A 30 -2.41 10.94 1.17
N LEU A 31 -1.33 11.47 1.75
CA LEU A 31 -0.02 10.81 1.71
C LEU A 31 -0.03 9.52 2.52
N ILE A 32 -0.68 9.53 3.68
CA ILE A 32 -0.81 8.35 4.55
C ILE A 32 -1.66 7.26 3.86
N ASP A 33 -2.80 7.62 3.25
CA ASP A 33 -3.66 6.65 2.56
C ASP A 33 -2.96 6.03 1.34
N MET A 34 -2.20 6.84 0.60
CA MET A 34 -1.35 6.35 -0.50
C MET A 34 -0.26 5.42 0.01
N GLY A 35 0.42 5.75 1.12
CA GLY A 35 1.41 4.89 1.75
C GLY A 35 0.81 3.54 2.21
N ARG A 36 -0.35 3.59 2.88
CA ARG A 36 -1.12 2.39 3.29
C ARG A 36 -1.47 1.53 2.08
N THR A 37 -1.97 2.15 1.01
CA THR A 37 -2.33 1.43 -0.22
C THR A 37 -1.11 0.80 -0.88
N ALA A 38 -0.02 1.55 -1.02
CA ALA A 38 1.22 1.05 -1.62
C ALA A 38 1.78 -0.17 -0.86
N LEU A 39 1.80 -0.11 0.48
CA LEU A 39 2.28 -1.22 1.31
C LEU A 39 1.36 -2.44 1.21
N ASN A 40 0.04 -2.25 1.24
CA ASN A 40 -0.91 -3.36 1.11
C ASN A 40 -0.82 -4.05 -0.26
N VAL A 41 -0.66 -3.26 -1.33
CA VAL A 41 -0.48 -3.79 -2.70
C VAL A 41 0.85 -4.54 -2.79
N ASN A 42 1.96 -3.93 -2.36
CA ASN A 42 3.27 -4.57 -2.41
C ASN A 42 3.33 -5.86 -1.56
N GLY A 43 2.73 -5.86 -0.37
CA GLY A 43 2.59 -7.05 0.47
C GLY A 43 1.83 -8.17 -0.25
N SER A 44 0.71 -7.84 -0.90
CA SER A 44 -0.08 -8.82 -1.66
C SER A 44 0.67 -9.39 -2.87
N MET A 45 1.43 -8.56 -3.58
CA MET A 45 2.28 -8.98 -4.69
C MET A 45 3.41 -9.90 -4.21
N THR A 46 4.06 -9.54 -3.10
CA THR A 46 5.14 -10.36 -2.51
C THR A 46 4.61 -11.71 -2.06
N ALA A 47 3.47 -11.74 -1.36
CA ALA A 47 2.82 -12.97 -0.94
C ALA A 47 2.37 -13.82 -2.15
N GLY A 48 1.81 -13.18 -3.19
CA GLY A 48 1.43 -13.85 -4.43
C GLY A 48 2.61 -14.46 -5.17
N SER A 49 3.71 -13.72 -5.31
CA SER A 49 4.97 -14.20 -5.90
C SER A 49 5.51 -15.41 -5.12
N LEU A 50 5.61 -15.31 -3.80
CA LEU A 50 6.08 -16.40 -2.95
C LEU A 50 5.20 -17.64 -3.08
N THR A 51 3.88 -17.47 -3.00
CA THR A 51 2.91 -18.56 -3.14
C THR A 51 2.99 -19.22 -4.52
N SER A 52 3.11 -18.42 -5.58
CA SER A 52 3.24 -18.95 -6.94
C SER A 52 4.47 -19.84 -7.09
N ARG A 53 5.59 -19.49 -6.44
CA ARG A 53 6.83 -20.29 -6.47
C ARG A 53 6.67 -21.57 -5.70
N TRP A 54 6.04 -21.54 -4.53
CA TRP A 54 5.76 -22.74 -3.73
C TRP A 54 4.84 -23.73 -4.45
N LEU A 55 3.80 -23.23 -5.12
CA LEU A 55 2.87 -24.04 -5.91
C LEU A 55 3.43 -24.43 -7.29
N LYS A 56 4.66 -24.00 -7.63
CA LYS A 56 5.28 -24.18 -8.96
C LYS A 56 4.42 -23.63 -10.10
N MET A 57 3.60 -22.62 -9.83
CA MET A 57 2.75 -21.92 -10.80
C MET A 57 3.45 -20.71 -11.44
N THR A 58 4.68 -20.42 -11.03
CA THR A 58 5.46 -19.31 -11.59
C THR A 58 5.94 -19.61 -13.02
N ASP A 59 5.51 -18.81 -14.00
CA ASP A 59 6.06 -18.86 -15.36
C ASP A 59 7.42 -18.14 -15.41
N LYS A 60 8.49 -18.93 -15.47
CA LYS A 60 9.86 -18.42 -15.51
C LYS A 60 10.24 -17.82 -16.86
N LYS A 61 9.54 -18.15 -17.94
CA LYS A 61 9.85 -17.54 -19.25
C LYS A 61 9.39 -16.08 -19.26
N VAL A 62 8.20 -15.82 -18.73
CA VAL A 62 7.66 -14.46 -18.58
C VAL A 62 8.41 -13.67 -17.51
N LEU A 63 8.79 -14.27 -16.39
CA LEU A 63 9.56 -13.53 -15.38
C LEU A 63 10.97 -13.12 -15.82
N ASN A 64 11.59 -13.89 -16.72
CA ASN A 64 12.95 -13.62 -17.19
C ASN A 64 12.97 -12.99 -18.59
N SER A 65 11.81 -12.63 -19.15
CA SER A 65 11.76 -11.95 -20.45
C SER A 65 12.26 -10.52 -20.31
N ASP A 66 13.14 -10.09 -21.22
CA ASP A 66 13.57 -8.71 -21.31
C ASP A 66 12.42 -7.85 -21.86
N GLU A 67 11.60 -7.34 -20.94
CA GLU A 67 10.40 -6.53 -21.20
C GLU A 67 10.71 -5.25 -22.02
N ARG A 68 11.97 -4.79 -21.99
CA ARG A 68 12.46 -3.66 -22.82
C ARG A 68 12.48 -3.94 -24.32
N ALA A 69 12.62 -5.19 -24.75
CA ALA A 69 12.63 -5.55 -26.16
C ALA A 69 11.21 -5.52 -26.77
N GLU A 70 10.20 -5.95 -26.01
CA GLU A 70 8.82 -6.06 -26.48
C GLU A 70 8.10 -4.71 -26.54
N LEU A 71 8.43 -3.76 -25.66
CA LEU A 71 7.85 -2.41 -25.66
C LEU A 71 8.42 -1.48 -26.77
N SER A 72 9.55 -1.84 -27.39
CA SER A 72 10.15 -1.06 -28.49
C SER A 72 9.56 -1.35 -29.86
N HIS A 73 8.69 -2.37 -29.95
CA HIS A 73 8.04 -2.82 -31.18
C HIS A 73 6.54 -2.47 -31.25
N GLN A 74 6.03 -1.64 -30.33
CA GLN A 74 4.67 -1.08 -30.38
C GLN A 74 4.70 0.43 -30.57
#